data_AF-A0A956HK34-F1
#
_entry.id   AF-A0A956HK34-F1
#
_cell.length_a   1.000
_cell.length_b   1.000
_cell.length_c   1.000
_cell.angle_alpha   90.00
_cell.angle_beta   90.00
_cell.angle_gamma   90.00
#
_symmetry.space_group_name_H-M   'P 1'
#
loop_
_entity.id
_entity.type
_entity.pdbx_description
1 polymer ?
#
loop_
_entity_poly.entity_id
_entity_poly.type
_entity_poly.pdbx_seq_one_letter_code
_entity_poly.pdbx_strand_id
1 'polypeptide(L)'
;TDASTGSTASGGSTTAGTSDVSASDATTATTTDPGTTTEPGLDECGGPGSNSYVDGDLCYCDLGFAWCSADPTDFTCCPCGEHQHAEDGVCLCNEGYEPCEGDPSSCCGVEPMGCPNAAPPPEDPCDPQTELAYCTHPERCTPEGSAYYLCVDGAWALQEQPAQDQLCELDGFGFSFGCVDDGVGAYLVCGHGSGEACTADLCVNNGILGACTYGKVNEQDCQAACEAMEGPDGFYDLGECGDQGEGPQCLCSYEG
;
A
#
# COMPACT_ATOMS: atom_id res chain seq x y z
N THR A 1 -44.19 -32.94 10.42
CA THR A 1 -45.29 -32.00 10.21
C THR A 1 -44.80 -30.95 9.24
N ASP A 2 -44.99 -31.25 7.97
CA ASP A 2 -44.68 -30.36 6.85
C ASP A 2 -45.60 -29.15 6.85
N ALA A 3 -45.02 -27.97 6.65
CA ALA A 3 -45.76 -26.78 6.25
C ALA A 3 -44.96 -26.10 5.14
N SER A 4 -45.44 -26.29 3.92
CA SER A 4 -45.05 -25.56 2.71
C SER A 4 -46.25 -24.72 2.28
N THR A 5 -46.04 -23.42 2.10
CA THR A 5 -46.77 -22.47 1.23
C THR A 5 -45.94 -21.17 1.30
N GLY A 6 -45.48 -20.54 0.22
CA GLY A 6 -46.12 -20.25 -1.06
C GLY A 6 -46.29 -18.72 -1.12
N SER A 7 -45.57 -18.03 -2.01
CA SER A 7 -45.82 -16.62 -2.31
C SER A 7 -45.45 -16.29 -3.75
N THR A 8 -46.27 -15.38 -4.26
CA THR A 8 -46.73 -15.25 -5.64
C THR A 8 -45.91 -14.22 -6.42
N ALA A 9 -45.84 -14.41 -7.74
CA ALA A 9 -45.28 -13.49 -8.71
C ALA A 9 -46.16 -12.26 -8.99
N SER A 10 -45.55 -11.17 -9.47
CA SER A 10 -46.01 -10.14 -10.44
C SER A 10 -44.97 -9.00 -10.42
N GLY A 11 -44.51 -8.33 -11.48
CA GLY A 11 -45.05 -8.09 -12.83
C GLY A 11 -45.05 -6.57 -13.09
N GLY A 12 -44.38 -6.10 -14.16
CA GLY A 12 -44.42 -4.71 -14.66
C GLY A 12 -43.03 -4.20 -15.05
N SER A 13 -42.60 -4.07 -16.32
CA SER A 13 -43.14 -3.44 -17.55
C SER A 13 -42.97 -1.91 -17.62
N THR A 14 -42.33 -1.47 -18.72
CA THR A 14 -42.33 -0.13 -19.37
C THR A 14 -41.61 1.00 -18.61
N THR A 15 -40.80 1.88 -19.22
CA THR A 15 -40.97 2.54 -20.53
C THR A 15 -39.63 3.15 -21.01
N ALA A 16 -39.41 3.12 -22.32
CA ALA A 16 -38.39 3.89 -23.01
C ALA A 16 -38.73 5.40 -23.03
N GLY A 17 -37.71 6.24 -22.91
CA GLY A 17 -37.81 7.70 -23.04
C GLY A 17 -36.56 8.26 -23.72
N THR A 18 -36.59 8.35 -25.04
CA THR A 18 -35.68 9.14 -25.87
C THR A 18 -36.06 10.62 -25.76
N SER A 19 -35.08 11.51 -25.58
CA SER A 19 -35.25 12.95 -25.88
C SER A 19 -33.91 13.56 -26.24
N ASP A 20 -33.71 13.73 -27.55
CA ASP A 20 -32.79 14.66 -28.17
C ASP A 20 -33.14 16.10 -27.78
N VAL A 21 -32.16 16.90 -27.33
CA VAL A 21 -32.21 18.36 -27.41
C VAL A 21 -30.82 18.94 -27.72
N SER A 22 -30.67 19.33 -28.98
CA SER A 22 -30.08 20.57 -29.49
C SER A 22 -28.75 21.09 -28.93
N ALA A 23 -27.74 20.98 -29.81
CA ALA A 23 -26.57 21.84 -29.86
C ALA A 23 -26.95 23.33 -29.89
N SER A 24 -26.28 24.12 -29.06
CA SER A 24 -26.25 25.58 -29.15
C SER A 24 -24.79 26.02 -29.20
N ASP A 25 -24.38 26.45 -30.39
CA ASP A 25 -23.16 27.21 -30.65
C ASP A 25 -23.12 28.45 -29.74
N ALA A 26 -22.14 28.50 -28.85
CA ALA A 26 -21.77 29.72 -28.12
C ALA A 26 -20.31 30.04 -28.47
N THR A 27 -20.15 30.92 -29.46
CA THR A 27 -18.89 31.55 -29.83
C THR A 27 -18.47 32.51 -28.69
N THR A 28 -17.68 32.04 -27.74
CA THR A 28 -17.12 32.91 -26.69
C THR A 28 -15.79 33.49 -27.18
N ALA A 29 -15.80 34.81 -27.36
CA ALA A 29 -14.64 35.61 -27.73
C ALA A 29 -13.53 35.51 -26.67
N THR A 30 -12.34 35.09 -27.09
CA THR A 30 -11.14 35.06 -26.27
C THR A 30 -10.58 36.48 -26.17
N THR A 31 -10.88 37.17 -25.07
CA THR A 31 -10.12 38.35 -24.65
C THR A 31 -8.80 37.90 -24.05
N THR A 32 -7.71 38.19 -24.76
CA THR A 32 -6.33 37.99 -24.28
C THR A 32 -6.06 38.97 -23.15
N ASP A 33 -6.03 38.47 -21.92
CA ASP A 33 -5.56 39.19 -20.74
C ASP A 33 -4.06 38.91 -20.56
N PRO A 34 -3.15 39.90 -20.71
CA PRO A 34 -1.72 39.69 -20.55
C PRO A 34 -1.39 39.90 -19.07
N GLY A 35 -1.53 38.86 -18.25
CA GLY A 35 -1.24 39.00 -16.82
C GLY A 35 -1.25 37.75 -15.95
N THR A 36 -1.46 36.55 -16.48
CA THR A 36 -1.37 35.32 -15.68
C THR A 36 0.08 34.86 -15.67
N THR A 37 0.77 35.01 -14.54
CA THR A 37 1.92 34.17 -14.23
C THR A 37 1.41 32.74 -14.23
N THR A 38 1.64 32.01 -15.32
CA THR A 38 1.39 30.58 -15.38
C THR A 38 2.21 29.95 -14.26
N GLU A 39 1.54 29.58 -13.16
CA GLU A 39 2.12 28.60 -12.24
C GLU A 39 2.57 27.41 -13.09
N PRO A 40 3.80 26.92 -12.91
CA PRO A 40 4.25 25.74 -13.63
C PRO A 40 3.24 24.62 -13.36
N GLY A 41 2.55 24.19 -14.42
CA GLY A 41 1.43 23.28 -14.30
C GLY A 41 1.90 21.93 -13.81
N LEU A 42 1.23 21.39 -12.78
CA LEU A 42 1.32 19.99 -12.35
C LEU A 42 0.90 18.99 -13.44
N ASP A 43 0.53 19.47 -14.64
CA ASP A 43 -0.04 18.69 -15.75
C ASP A 43 0.90 17.58 -16.27
N GLU A 44 2.21 17.68 -15.99
CA GLU A 44 3.22 16.67 -16.38
C GLU A 44 3.53 15.66 -15.26
N CYS A 45 3.08 15.93 -14.03
CA CYS A 45 3.17 15.00 -12.90
C CYS A 45 2.20 13.83 -13.08
N GLY A 46 2.65 12.59 -12.81
CA GLY A 46 1.83 11.41 -13.13
C GLY A 46 1.88 10.99 -14.60
N GLY A 47 2.70 11.67 -15.41
CA GLY A 47 2.89 11.32 -16.81
C GLY A 47 3.49 9.90 -16.99
N PRO A 48 3.11 9.14 -18.03
CA PRO A 48 3.67 7.83 -18.29
C PRO A 48 5.20 7.85 -18.39
N GLY A 49 5.87 7.06 -17.55
CA GLY A 49 7.34 6.98 -17.52
C GLY A 49 8.04 8.08 -16.72
N SER A 50 7.30 9.01 -16.12
CA SER A 50 7.86 9.99 -15.18
C SER A 50 8.24 9.38 -13.84
N ASN A 51 7.64 8.23 -13.47
CA ASN A 51 7.74 7.64 -12.13
C ASN A 51 7.42 8.67 -11.01
N SER A 52 6.48 9.57 -11.29
CA SER A 52 5.96 10.58 -10.38
C SER A 52 4.45 10.45 -10.28
N TYR A 53 3.84 11.02 -9.25
CA TYR A 53 2.39 11.09 -9.08
C TYR A 53 2.00 12.36 -8.32
N VAL A 54 0.73 12.77 -8.49
CA VAL A 54 0.13 13.92 -7.82
C VAL A 54 -0.53 13.46 -6.52
N ASP A 55 -0.24 14.15 -5.42
CA ASP A 55 -0.92 13.98 -4.13
C ASP A 55 -1.22 15.38 -3.55
N GLY A 56 -2.50 15.76 -3.60
CA GLY A 56 -2.93 17.13 -3.37
C GLY A 56 -2.42 18.08 -4.46
N ASP A 57 -1.82 19.20 -4.05
CA ASP A 57 -1.22 20.21 -4.93
C ASP A 57 0.30 20.01 -5.12
N LEU A 58 0.80 18.82 -4.79
CA LEU A 58 2.23 18.51 -4.83
C LEU A 58 2.48 17.28 -5.70
N CYS A 59 3.60 17.32 -6.42
CA CYS A 59 4.11 16.18 -7.18
C CYS A 59 5.17 15.46 -6.36
N TYR A 60 5.17 14.13 -6.41
CA TYR A 60 6.12 13.28 -5.70
C TYR A 60 6.64 12.18 -6.62
N CYS A 61 7.84 11.68 -6.34
CA CYS A 61 8.36 10.48 -7.01
C CYS A 61 7.74 9.21 -6.43
N ASP A 62 7.57 8.20 -7.28
CA ASP A 62 7.24 6.83 -6.89
C ASP A 62 8.30 6.25 -5.95
N LEU A 63 7.91 5.25 -5.16
CA LEU A 63 8.82 4.54 -4.27
C LEU A 63 9.99 3.92 -5.07
N GLY A 64 11.22 4.19 -4.60
CA GLY A 64 12.44 3.75 -5.26
C GLY A 64 12.96 4.72 -6.34
N PHE A 65 12.33 5.88 -6.52
CA PHE A 65 12.75 6.92 -7.46
C PHE A 65 13.02 8.27 -6.75
N ALA A 66 13.86 9.10 -7.35
CA ALA A 66 14.16 10.47 -6.91
C ALA A 66 14.15 11.42 -8.11
N TRP A 67 14.00 12.73 -7.88
CA TRP A 67 13.98 13.72 -8.95
C TRP A 67 15.25 13.64 -9.80
N CYS A 68 15.07 13.48 -11.11
CA CYS A 68 16.19 13.47 -12.06
C CYS A 68 16.86 14.84 -12.18
N SER A 69 16.13 15.91 -11.84
CA SER A 69 16.52 17.29 -12.06
C SER A 69 16.19 18.16 -10.85
N ALA A 70 16.92 19.28 -10.72
CA ALA A 70 16.61 20.35 -9.77
C ALA A 70 15.52 21.30 -10.30
N ASP A 71 15.15 21.17 -11.57
CA ASP A 71 14.15 22.02 -12.20
C ASP A 71 12.78 21.72 -11.56
N PRO A 72 12.15 22.68 -10.87
CA PRO A 72 10.87 22.46 -10.20
C PRO A 72 9.71 22.24 -11.19
N THR A 73 9.97 22.34 -12.48
CA THR A 73 9.01 22.07 -13.56
C THR A 73 9.25 20.74 -14.27
N ASP A 74 10.36 20.04 -13.96
CA ASP A 74 10.65 18.70 -14.47
C ASP A 74 10.21 17.65 -13.47
N PHE A 75 9.07 17.01 -13.75
CA PHE A 75 8.51 15.96 -12.88
C PHE A 75 9.05 14.56 -13.20
N THR A 76 10.20 14.43 -13.85
CA THR A 76 10.81 13.13 -14.12
C THR A 76 11.57 12.62 -12.89
N CYS A 77 11.26 11.39 -12.48
CA CYS A 77 11.91 10.67 -11.40
C CYS A 77 12.71 9.48 -11.93
N CYS A 78 13.92 9.32 -11.40
CA CYS A 78 14.94 8.39 -11.81
C CYS A 78 15.14 7.32 -10.71
N PRO A 79 15.37 6.04 -11.07
CA PRO A 79 15.62 5.00 -10.09
C PRO A 79 16.80 5.34 -9.16
N CYS A 80 16.57 5.25 -7.86
CA CYS A 80 17.60 5.37 -6.82
C CYS A 80 18.44 4.08 -6.81
N GLY A 81 19.37 3.91 -7.76
CA GLY A 81 20.13 2.64 -7.76
C GLY A 81 21.16 2.34 -8.82
N GLU A 82 21.32 3.09 -9.92
CA GLU A 82 22.34 2.69 -10.92
C GLU A 82 22.87 3.78 -11.87
N HIS A 83 22.50 5.05 -11.69
CA HIS A 83 23.00 6.13 -12.55
C HIS A 83 24.11 6.94 -11.87
N GLN A 84 25.33 6.45 -12.03
CA GLN A 84 26.49 7.34 -12.12
C GLN A 84 26.32 8.18 -13.40
N HIS A 85 26.58 9.48 -13.30
CA HIS A 85 26.57 10.50 -14.37
C HIS A 85 25.31 11.37 -14.49
N ALA A 86 25.13 12.27 -13.51
CA ALA A 86 24.82 13.66 -13.82
C ALA A 86 26.13 14.46 -13.73
N GLU A 87 26.45 15.27 -14.75
CA GLU A 87 27.74 15.98 -14.86
C GLU A 87 28.01 17.02 -13.77
N ASP A 88 27.15 17.14 -12.74
CA ASP A 88 27.34 17.99 -11.57
C ASP A 88 27.14 17.26 -10.22
N GLY A 89 27.01 15.94 -10.20
CA GLY A 89 27.24 15.13 -8.98
C GLY A 89 26.31 15.41 -7.77
N VAL A 90 25.07 15.86 -7.98
CA VAL A 90 24.10 16.03 -6.89
C VAL A 90 22.86 15.17 -7.14
N CYS A 91 22.70 14.10 -6.36
CA CYS A 91 21.37 13.50 -6.13
C CYS A 91 20.62 14.43 -5.19
N LEU A 92 19.57 15.09 -5.70
CA LEU A 92 18.74 15.98 -4.89
C LEU A 92 17.62 15.16 -4.24
N CYS A 93 17.86 14.74 -3.00
CA CYS A 93 16.79 14.35 -2.08
C CYS A 93 16.30 15.64 -1.40
N ASN A 94 15.10 16.14 -1.75
CA ASN A 94 14.46 17.34 -1.18
C ASN A 94 14.45 17.33 0.38
N GLU A 95 14.47 18.42 1.14
CA GLU A 95 14.84 19.84 0.96
C GLU A 95 15.63 20.23 2.24
N GLY A 96 16.76 20.92 2.09
CA GLY A 96 17.60 21.34 3.22
C GLY A 96 19.07 21.27 2.85
N TYR A 97 19.59 22.39 2.35
CA TYR A 97 20.92 22.55 1.75
C TYR A 97 22.10 22.21 2.68
N GLU A 98 22.38 20.93 2.92
CA GLU A 98 23.71 20.47 3.31
C GLU A 98 24.19 19.39 2.33
N PRO A 99 25.35 19.59 1.65
CA PRO A 99 25.91 18.58 0.78
C PRO A 99 26.22 17.32 1.59
N CYS A 100 25.88 16.15 1.05
CA CYS A 100 26.11 14.87 1.72
C CYS A 100 27.61 14.60 1.87
N GLU A 101 28.22 14.99 3.00
CA GLU A 101 29.58 14.60 3.35
C GLU A 101 29.57 13.20 3.98
N GLY A 102 29.52 12.16 3.15
CA GLY A 102 29.46 10.77 3.61
C GLY A 102 29.44 9.74 2.48
N ASP A 103 29.47 8.46 2.87
CA ASP A 103 29.36 7.31 1.97
C ASP A 103 28.20 7.49 0.96
N PRO A 104 28.40 7.30 -0.36
CA PRO A 104 27.34 7.46 -1.36
C PRO A 104 26.11 6.57 -1.11
N SER A 105 26.25 5.47 -0.35
CA SER A 105 25.13 4.64 0.09
C SER A 105 24.25 5.31 1.15
N SER A 106 24.74 6.35 1.84
CA SER A 106 24.01 7.11 2.85
C SER A 106 23.19 8.26 2.26
N CYS A 107 23.49 8.71 1.04
CA CYS A 107 22.79 9.81 0.36
C CYS A 107 21.48 9.33 -0.29
N CYS A 108 21.47 8.06 -0.70
CA CYS A 108 20.27 7.32 -1.08
C CYS A 108 19.72 6.52 0.12
N GLY A 109 20.03 6.97 1.33
CA GLY A 109 19.34 6.54 2.52
C GLY A 109 17.89 6.98 2.39
N VAL A 110 17.08 6.16 1.73
CA VAL A 110 15.79 5.82 2.28
C VAL A 110 16.06 5.33 3.70
N GLU A 111 16.21 6.26 4.66
CA GLU A 111 15.39 6.09 5.84
C GLU A 111 14.00 5.84 5.27
N PRO A 112 13.44 4.63 5.44
CA PRO A 112 12.29 4.14 4.68
C PRO A 112 11.32 5.30 4.65
N MET A 113 11.11 5.92 3.46
CA MET A 113 10.45 7.23 3.32
C MET A 113 9.25 7.15 4.22
N GLY A 114 9.38 7.74 5.42
CA GLY A 114 8.53 7.34 6.53
C GLY A 114 7.16 7.66 6.05
N CYS A 115 6.30 6.65 5.91
CA CYS A 115 4.93 6.83 5.47
C CYS A 115 4.43 8.06 6.21
N PRO A 116 4.29 9.21 5.51
CA PRO A 116 4.23 10.50 6.18
C PRO A 116 3.06 10.38 7.13
N ASN A 117 3.31 10.62 8.43
CA ASN A 117 2.46 10.21 9.54
C ASN A 117 1.02 10.03 9.09
N ALA A 118 0.62 8.77 9.07
CA ALA A 118 -0.66 8.28 8.65
C ALA A 118 -1.76 9.32 8.97
N ALA A 119 -2.46 9.81 7.93
CA ALA A 119 -3.36 10.96 8.08
C ALA A 119 -4.39 10.66 9.17
N PRO A 120 -4.64 11.57 10.14
CA PRO A 120 -5.60 11.31 11.21
C PRO A 120 -6.99 11.03 10.61
N PRO A 121 -7.85 10.30 11.33
CA PRO A 121 -9.21 10.07 10.87
C PRO A 121 -9.94 11.40 10.65
N PRO A 122 -11.03 11.40 9.85
CA PRO A 122 -11.86 12.58 9.67
C PRO A 122 -12.21 13.23 11.02
N GLU A 123 -12.18 14.57 11.08
CA GLU A 123 -12.52 15.31 12.31
C GLU A 123 -14.02 15.16 12.67
N ASP A 124 -14.84 14.79 11.69
CA ASP A 124 -16.26 14.55 11.89
C ASP A 124 -16.52 13.26 12.69
N PRO A 125 -17.62 13.22 13.48
CA PRO A 125 -18.08 12.00 14.15
C PRO A 125 -18.31 10.87 13.13
N CYS A 126 -17.88 9.66 13.47
CA CYS A 126 -18.12 8.49 12.64
C CYS A 126 -19.57 7.99 12.77
N ASP A 127 -20.12 7.44 11.70
CA ASP A 127 -21.41 6.72 11.76
C ASP A 127 -21.17 5.23 12.12
N PRO A 128 -21.61 4.75 13.30
CA PRO A 128 -21.40 3.37 13.73
C PRO A 128 -22.19 2.33 12.91
N GLN A 129 -22.99 2.74 11.92
CA GLN A 129 -23.69 1.83 11.00
C GLN A 129 -22.99 1.68 9.66
N THR A 130 -22.20 2.66 9.23
CA THR A 130 -21.58 2.68 7.90
C THR A 130 -20.07 2.84 7.91
N GLU A 131 -19.51 3.43 8.97
CA GLU A 131 -18.10 3.76 9.11
C GLU A 131 -17.53 3.01 10.32
N LEU A 132 -17.40 1.68 10.21
CA LEU A 132 -17.03 0.84 11.35
C LEU A 132 -15.56 0.99 11.74
N ALA A 133 -14.69 1.20 10.77
CA ALA A 133 -13.26 1.29 10.96
C ALA A 133 -12.64 2.29 9.98
N TYR A 134 -11.50 2.85 10.35
CA TYR A 134 -10.70 3.73 9.52
C TYR A 134 -9.23 3.32 9.62
N CYS A 135 -8.55 3.27 8.47
CA CYS A 135 -7.12 3.04 8.42
C CYS A 135 -6.43 4.25 7.82
N THR A 136 -5.35 4.65 8.44
CA THR A 136 -4.57 5.83 8.04
C THR A 136 -3.52 5.52 6.96
N HIS A 137 -3.64 4.37 6.29
CA HIS A 137 -2.70 3.85 5.32
C HIS A 137 -2.92 4.52 3.94
N PRO A 138 -1.99 5.38 3.45
CA PRO A 138 -2.07 5.83 2.06
C PRO A 138 -1.77 4.64 1.13
N GLU A 139 -2.38 4.61 -0.06
CA GLU A 139 -2.30 3.47 -1.01
C GLU A 139 -0.86 3.03 -1.36
N ARG A 140 0.12 3.93 -1.21
CA ARG A 140 1.54 3.68 -1.49
C ARG A 140 2.33 3.10 -0.31
N CYS A 141 1.75 3.05 0.89
CA CYS A 141 2.45 2.57 2.07
C CYS A 141 2.33 1.06 2.23
N THR A 142 3.15 0.48 3.10
CA THR A 142 2.91 -0.87 3.61
C THR A 142 2.00 -0.78 4.84
N PRO A 143 1.36 -1.88 5.27
CA PRO A 143 0.55 -1.87 6.48
C PRO A 143 1.34 -1.43 7.71
N GLU A 144 2.66 -1.61 7.71
CA GLU A 144 3.54 -1.19 8.79
C GLU A 144 3.43 0.32 9.07
N GLY A 145 3.26 0.67 10.34
CA GLY A 145 3.18 2.07 10.79
C GLY A 145 1.82 2.74 10.55
N SER A 146 0.84 2.02 10.00
CA SER A 146 -0.53 2.52 9.92
C SER A 146 -1.21 2.51 11.30
N ALA A 147 -2.03 3.53 11.54
CA ALA A 147 -2.94 3.63 12.67
C ALA A 147 -4.34 3.14 12.28
N TYR A 148 -4.89 2.25 13.10
CA TYR A 148 -6.22 1.66 12.94
C TYR A 148 -7.19 2.25 13.96
N TYR A 149 -8.34 2.73 13.50
CA TYR A 149 -9.38 3.32 14.34
C TYR A 149 -10.66 2.51 14.22
N LEU A 150 -11.38 2.38 15.34
CA LEU A 150 -12.73 1.83 15.37
C LEU A 150 -13.72 2.93 15.71
N CYS A 151 -14.90 2.90 15.09
CA CYS A 151 -15.99 3.80 15.47
C CYS A 151 -16.69 3.29 16.73
N VAL A 152 -16.53 3.99 17.84
CA VAL A 152 -17.14 3.65 19.13
C VAL A 152 -17.99 4.83 19.60
N ASP A 153 -19.29 4.60 19.75
CA ASP A 153 -20.26 5.62 20.18
C ASP A 153 -20.22 6.92 19.36
N GLY A 154 -19.93 6.80 18.07
CA GLY A 154 -19.84 7.93 17.13
C GLY A 154 -18.51 8.70 17.18
N ALA A 155 -17.48 8.14 17.83
CA ALA A 155 -16.14 8.71 17.86
C ALA A 155 -15.09 7.71 17.36
N TRP A 156 -14.09 8.21 16.62
CA TRP A 156 -12.93 7.42 16.22
C TRP A 156 -12.03 7.12 17.43
N ALA A 157 -11.90 5.84 17.76
CA ALA A 157 -11.03 5.36 18.83
C ALA A 157 -9.81 4.63 18.25
N LEU A 158 -8.62 5.21 18.46
CA LEU A 158 -7.34 4.61 18.05
C LEU A 158 -7.16 3.24 18.73
N GLN A 159 -6.86 2.23 17.94
CA GLN A 159 -6.45 0.92 18.40
C GLN A 159 -4.92 0.87 18.40
N GLU A 160 -4.33 0.94 19.58
CA GLU A 160 -2.88 0.76 19.74
C GLU A 160 -2.47 -0.66 19.34
N GLN A 161 -1.18 -0.86 19.02
CA GLN A 161 -0.66 -2.14 18.55
C GLN A 161 -1.11 -3.36 19.38
N PRO A 162 -1.07 -3.36 20.73
CA PRO A 162 -1.50 -4.53 21.51
C PRO A 162 -2.99 -4.87 21.37
N ALA A 163 -3.84 -3.89 21.03
CA ALA A 163 -5.26 -4.13 20.76
C ALA A 163 -5.45 -4.69 19.35
N GLN A 164 -4.68 -4.22 18.37
CA GLN A 164 -4.67 -4.78 17.02
C GLN A 164 -4.18 -6.24 17.02
N ASP A 165 -3.11 -6.54 17.77
CA ASP A 165 -2.60 -7.91 17.92
C ASP A 165 -3.65 -8.84 18.52
N GLN A 166 -4.35 -8.40 19.58
CA GLN A 166 -5.46 -9.16 20.17
C GLN A 166 -6.60 -9.44 19.18
N LEU A 167 -6.90 -8.49 18.27
CA LEU A 167 -7.90 -8.72 17.23
C LEU A 167 -7.43 -9.78 16.23
N CYS A 168 -6.16 -9.74 15.82
CA CYS A 168 -5.55 -10.77 14.96
C CYS A 168 -5.49 -12.14 15.65
N GLU A 169 -5.19 -12.20 16.95
CA GLU A 169 -5.15 -13.44 17.74
C GLU A 169 -6.51 -14.15 17.80
N LEU A 170 -7.63 -13.42 17.76
CA LEU A 170 -8.96 -14.01 17.70
C LEU A 170 -9.19 -14.84 16.43
N ASP A 171 -8.50 -14.49 15.35
CA ASP A 171 -8.54 -15.19 14.06
C ASP A 171 -7.40 -16.21 13.91
N GLY A 172 -6.59 -16.42 14.96
CA GLY A 172 -5.51 -17.41 15.00
C GLY A 172 -4.15 -16.91 14.49
N PHE A 173 -4.01 -15.60 14.30
CA PHE A 173 -2.73 -14.97 13.95
C PHE A 173 -1.93 -14.60 15.21
N GLY A 174 -0.63 -14.30 15.04
CA GLY A 174 0.26 -13.93 16.14
C GLY A 174 0.33 -12.43 16.42
N PHE A 175 0.15 -11.59 15.39
CA PHE A 175 0.27 -10.14 15.51
C PHE A 175 -0.37 -9.41 14.32
N SER A 176 -0.45 -8.09 14.40
CA SER A 176 -0.85 -7.20 13.31
C SER A 176 0.36 -6.46 12.69
N PHE A 177 0.47 -6.49 11.36
CA PHE A 177 1.39 -5.59 10.66
C PHE A 177 0.90 -4.14 10.74
N GLY A 178 -0.42 -3.97 10.75
CA GLY A 178 -1.17 -2.72 10.79
C GLY A 178 -2.50 -2.93 10.06
N CYS A 179 -3.00 -1.91 9.40
CA CYS A 179 -4.23 -1.94 8.63
C CYS A 179 -4.02 -1.50 7.16
N VAL A 180 -5.02 -1.79 6.35
CA VAL A 180 -5.19 -1.25 4.98
C VAL A 180 -6.64 -0.81 4.81
N ASP A 181 -6.88 0.13 3.90
CA ASP A 181 -8.21 0.57 3.47
C ASP A 181 -8.34 0.29 1.96
N ASP A 182 -9.33 -0.50 1.55
CA ASP A 182 -9.57 -0.85 0.14
C ASP A 182 -10.63 0.05 -0.54
N GLY A 183 -11.04 1.12 0.13
CA GLY A 183 -12.10 2.03 -0.32
C GLY A 183 -13.51 1.51 -0.07
N VAL A 184 -13.66 0.27 0.41
CA VAL A 184 -14.92 -0.30 0.91
C VAL A 184 -14.89 -0.39 2.44
N GLY A 185 -13.73 -0.70 3.01
CA GLY A 185 -13.51 -0.61 4.45
C GLY A 185 -12.06 -0.83 4.86
N ALA A 186 -11.79 -0.50 6.12
CA ALA A 186 -10.51 -0.73 6.76
C ALA A 186 -10.45 -2.09 7.47
N TYR A 187 -9.36 -2.83 7.28
CA TYR A 187 -9.11 -4.11 7.95
C TYR A 187 -7.65 -4.26 8.37
N LEU A 188 -7.41 -5.09 9.40
CA LEU A 188 -6.06 -5.41 9.86
C LEU A 188 -5.40 -6.43 8.92
N VAL A 189 -4.12 -6.21 8.64
CA VAL A 189 -3.25 -7.20 8.00
C VAL A 189 -2.52 -7.95 9.11
N CYS A 190 -2.87 -9.22 9.30
CA CYS A 190 -2.35 -10.05 10.37
C CYS A 190 -1.22 -10.97 9.89
N GLY A 191 -0.30 -11.30 10.78
CA GLY A 191 0.84 -12.20 10.54
C GLY A 191 0.94 -13.31 11.59
N HIS A 192 1.68 -14.36 11.27
CA HIS A 192 2.00 -15.43 12.22
C HIS A 192 3.41 -15.22 12.80
N GLY A 193 3.66 -15.67 14.02
CA GLY A 193 4.97 -15.53 14.67
C GLY A 193 5.06 -14.35 15.62
N SER A 194 6.28 -13.84 15.84
CA SER A 194 6.55 -12.85 16.89
C SER A 194 6.22 -11.41 16.51
N GLY A 195 6.22 -11.06 15.22
CA GLY A 195 6.07 -9.68 14.77
C GLY A 195 7.20 -8.74 15.20
N GLU A 196 8.31 -9.28 15.68
CA GLU A 196 9.50 -8.49 16.05
C GLU A 196 10.13 -7.83 14.81
N ALA A 197 10.83 -6.72 14.99
CA ALA A 197 11.52 -6.06 13.89
C ALA A 197 12.59 -7.00 13.28
N CYS A 198 12.59 -7.12 11.95
CA CYS A 198 13.52 -7.98 11.22
C CYS A 198 14.47 -7.20 10.31
N THR A 199 15.60 -7.82 9.99
CA THR A 199 16.58 -7.28 9.02
C THR A 199 16.77 -8.17 7.80
N ALA A 200 16.38 -9.44 7.88
CA ALA A 200 16.46 -10.43 6.81
C ALA A 200 15.63 -11.67 7.15
N ASP A 201 15.35 -12.49 6.14
CA ASP A 201 14.72 -13.80 6.31
C ASP A 201 15.68 -14.77 7.03
N LEU A 202 15.12 -15.67 7.84
CA LEU A 202 15.88 -16.69 8.57
C LEU A 202 15.05 -17.96 8.81
N CYS A 203 15.71 -19.12 8.79
CA CYS A 203 15.08 -20.33 9.33
C CYS A 203 15.06 -20.26 10.85
N VAL A 204 13.88 -20.08 11.43
CA VAL A 204 13.69 -20.05 12.90
C VAL A 204 14.01 -21.43 13.45
N ASN A 205 13.59 -22.47 12.73
CA ASN A 205 13.96 -23.86 12.93
C ASN A 205 13.78 -24.64 11.61
N ASN A 206 13.98 -25.97 11.64
CA ASN A 206 13.88 -26.80 10.44
C ASN A 206 12.49 -26.83 9.78
N GLY A 207 11.41 -26.45 10.48
CA GLY A 207 10.05 -26.43 9.93
C GLY A 207 9.46 -25.04 9.76
N ILE A 208 10.11 -23.99 10.29
CA ILE A 208 9.57 -22.63 10.31
C ILE A 208 10.53 -21.68 9.60
N LEU A 209 10.04 -21.04 8.55
CA LEU A 209 10.67 -19.90 7.89
C LEU A 209 10.18 -18.61 8.53
N GLY A 210 11.09 -17.80 9.10
CA GLY A 210 10.81 -16.42 9.49
C GLY A 210 11.12 -15.51 8.31
N ALA A 211 10.10 -15.05 7.61
CA ALA A 211 10.21 -14.10 6.52
C ALA A 211 10.02 -12.66 7.05
N CYS A 212 10.78 -11.72 6.50
CA CYS A 212 10.70 -10.32 6.85
C CYS A 212 9.63 -9.64 5.99
N THR A 213 8.43 -9.52 6.54
CA THR A 213 7.27 -8.95 5.85
C THR A 213 6.94 -7.62 6.50
N TYR A 214 6.95 -6.53 5.72
CA TYR A 214 6.68 -5.17 6.22
C TYR A 214 7.46 -4.84 7.51
N GLY A 215 8.78 -5.08 7.48
CA GLY A 215 9.67 -4.77 8.61
C GLY A 215 9.53 -5.69 9.84
N LYS A 216 8.59 -6.63 9.85
CA LYS A 216 8.32 -7.55 10.97
C LYS A 216 8.55 -9.03 10.61
N VAL A 217 9.02 -9.83 11.57
CA VAL A 217 9.17 -11.28 11.41
C VAL A 217 7.79 -11.92 11.30
N ASN A 218 7.53 -12.53 10.15
CA ASN A 218 6.38 -13.38 9.88
C ASN A 218 6.82 -14.83 9.74
N GLU A 219 6.32 -15.70 10.59
CA GLU A 219 6.62 -17.13 10.60
C GLU A 219 5.69 -17.88 9.65
N GLN A 220 6.26 -18.72 8.81
CA GLN A 220 5.58 -19.63 7.90
C GLN A 220 5.94 -21.07 8.24
N ASP A 221 4.93 -21.90 8.44
CA ASP A 221 5.10 -23.34 8.56
C ASP A 221 5.39 -23.93 7.17
N CYS A 222 6.62 -24.39 6.97
CA CYS A 222 7.06 -24.92 5.68
C CYS A 222 6.36 -26.22 5.33
N GLN A 223 5.98 -27.05 6.31
CA GLN A 223 5.21 -28.27 6.05
C GLN A 223 3.85 -27.90 5.45
N ALA A 224 3.10 -27.04 6.14
CA ALA A 224 1.79 -26.61 5.68
C ALA A 224 1.86 -25.85 4.34
N ALA A 225 2.87 -25.02 4.14
CA ALA A 225 3.09 -24.30 2.89
C ALA A 225 3.36 -25.25 1.72
N CYS A 226 4.20 -26.27 1.92
CA CYS A 226 4.52 -27.25 0.89
C CYS A 226 3.31 -28.14 0.55
N GLU A 227 2.55 -28.62 1.55
CA GLU A 227 1.34 -29.43 1.35
C GLU A 227 0.25 -28.70 0.55
N ALA A 228 0.22 -27.37 0.61
CA ALA A 228 -0.72 -26.55 -0.15
C ALA A 228 -0.33 -26.36 -1.64
N MET A 229 0.90 -26.71 -2.02
CA MET A 229 1.43 -26.52 -3.37
C MET A 229 1.40 -27.80 -4.21
N GLU A 230 0.96 -27.68 -5.46
CA GLU A 230 1.04 -28.75 -6.45
C GLU A 230 2.38 -28.66 -7.20
N GLY A 231 3.23 -29.66 -7.02
CA GLY A 231 4.45 -29.86 -7.78
C GLY A 231 4.24 -30.75 -9.02
N PRO A 232 5.32 -31.06 -9.76
CA PRO A 232 5.25 -31.80 -11.03
C PRO A 232 4.73 -33.24 -10.88
N ASP A 233 4.89 -33.87 -9.70
CA ASP A 233 4.47 -35.24 -9.41
C ASP A 233 3.28 -35.31 -8.45
N GLY A 234 2.59 -34.18 -8.22
CA GLY A 234 1.46 -34.03 -7.30
C GLY A 234 1.75 -33.07 -6.14
N PHE A 235 0.97 -33.12 -5.07
CA PHE A 235 1.20 -32.31 -3.88
C PHE A 235 2.45 -32.77 -3.13
N TYR A 236 3.26 -31.81 -2.68
CA TYR A 236 4.38 -32.12 -1.79
C TYR A 236 3.83 -32.60 -0.43
N ASP A 237 4.56 -33.50 0.22
CA ASP A 237 4.21 -34.07 1.53
C ASP A 237 5.30 -33.83 2.58
N LEU A 238 6.38 -33.15 2.21
CA LEU A 238 7.42 -32.70 3.13
C LEU A 238 7.82 -31.25 2.83
N GLY A 239 7.86 -30.43 3.88
CA GLY A 239 8.37 -29.07 3.84
C GLY A 239 9.35 -28.79 4.98
N GLU A 240 10.54 -28.32 4.64
CA GLU A 240 11.57 -27.92 5.60
C GLU A 240 12.13 -26.53 5.26
N CYS A 241 12.54 -25.78 6.27
CA CYS A 241 13.25 -24.53 6.03
C CYS A 241 14.72 -24.83 5.72
N GLY A 242 15.21 -24.29 4.60
CA GLY A 242 16.62 -24.39 4.23
C GLY A 242 17.04 -23.28 3.27
N ASP A 243 18.33 -23.24 2.93
CA ASP A 243 18.94 -22.18 2.11
C ASP A 243 19.23 -22.69 0.70
N GLN A 244 18.81 -21.96 -0.36
CA GLN A 244 19.19 -22.25 -1.75
C GLN A 244 20.13 -21.21 -2.38
N GLY A 245 20.97 -20.56 -1.58
CA GLY A 245 21.99 -19.63 -2.07
C GLY A 245 21.48 -18.23 -2.38
N GLU A 246 20.16 -18.05 -2.50
CA GLU A 246 19.48 -16.74 -2.53
C GLU A 246 18.91 -16.35 -1.16
N GLY A 247 19.00 -17.25 -0.16
CA GLY A 247 18.48 -17.06 1.18
C GLY A 247 17.63 -18.25 1.66
N PRO A 248 17.18 -18.18 2.93
CA PRO A 248 16.33 -19.18 3.53
C PRO A 248 14.93 -19.17 2.90
N GLN A 249 14.39 -20.35 2.63
CA GLN A 249 13.08 -20.56 2.03
C GLN A 249 12.52 -21.92 2.45
N CYS A 250 11.23 -22.14 2.20
CA CYS A 250 10.63 -23.46 2.37
C CYS A 250 11.00 -24.38 1.19
N LEU A 251 11.74 -25.43 1.51
CA LEU A 251 12.14 -26.50 0.60
C LEU A 251 11.07 -27.59 0.62
N CYS A 252 10.41 -27.79 -0.52
CA CYS A 252 9.38 -28.80 -0.68
C CYS A 252 9.92 -30.03 -1.39
N SER A 253 9.58 -31.21 -0.88
CA SER A 253 9.99 -32.49 -1.47
C SER A 253 8.88 -33.54 -1.33
N TYR A 254 9.04 -34.65 -2.05
CA TYR A 254 8.16 -35.81 -1.95
C TYR A 254 8.84 -36.87 -1.07
N GLU A 255 8.15 -37.43 -0.08
CA GLU A 255 8.59 -38.64 0.61
C GLU A 255 8.49 -39.81 -0.39
N GLY A 256 9.65 -40.30 -0.83
CA GLY A 256 9.77 -41.46 -1.71
C GLY A 256 9.61 -42.80 -1.01
#